data_AF-A0A1M7T9T2-F1
#
_entry.id   AF-A0A1M7T9T2-F1
#
_cell.length_a   1.000
_cell.length_b   1.000
_cell.length_c   1.000
_cell.angle_alpha   90.00
_cell.angle_beta   90.00
_cell.angle_gamma   90.00
#
_symmetry.space_group_name_H-M   'P 1'
#
loop_
_entity.id
_entity.type
_entity.pdbx_description
1 polymer ?
#
loop_
_entity_poly.entity_id
_entity_poly.type
_entity_poly.pdbx_seq_one_letter_code
_entity_poly.pdbx_strand_id
1 'polypeptide(L)'
;MSNLPDIYDQQYLQRLHSLEIKRKVILDILRNYKKIEKEKLEVLIKNLEHPDKVGLKKINPLIFSFLIDSLLNIRENLEVKIAEFEKSRISRYVLFEILFWSKPSSYPFPNEKISNYRSFVQQKREKAKKMGVENFLQLYALESVERDTFLKEIKSTVLKIRPENLEEYLWVRDFVEYLTPIEKENLRQKLHPYVWKILISKSTAIPIVIDGNNVLMSPKLKFPEKIDSLLEYIARLNQTYFPFFIVFDENAKYKFRTKYFEYKRVYYHSPADELIIGLAKELGGVVCSQDRFKDYADNIKNIWYELGI
;
A
#
# COMPACT_ATOMS: atom_id res chain seq x y z
N MET A 1 42.19 2.65 17.65
CA MET A 1 40.98 3.27 18.24
C MET A 1 39.85 3.06 17.25
N SER A 2 38.91 2.16 17.56
CA SER A 2 37.71 1.98 16.72
C SER A 2 36.82 3.20 16.91
N ASN A 3 36.62 4.00 15.86
CA ASN A 3 35.59 5.05 15.86
C ASN A 3 34.27 4.39 16.23
N LEU A 4 33.73 4.74 17.41
CA LEU A 4 32.37 4.39 17.77
C LEU A 4 31.45 5.00 16.69
N PRO A 5 30.52 4.24 16.12
CA PRO A 5 29.61 4.77 15.11
C PRO A 5 28.77 5.90 15.72
N ASP A 6 28.67 7.02 15.01
CA ASP A 6 28.00 8.23 15.48
C ASP A 6 26.49 8.08 15.36
N ILE A 7 25.79 8.02 16.50
CA ILE A 7 24.32 7.95 16.57
C ILE A 7 23.63 9.27 16.18
N TYR A 8 24.40 10.32 15.91
CA TYR A 8 23.92 11.58 15.35
C TYR A 8 24.22 11.71 13.85
N ASP A 9 24.86 10.71 13.24
CA ASP A 9 25.09 10.68 11.80
C ASP A 9 23.76 10.72 11.03
N GLN A 10 23.74 11.51 9.95
CA GLN A 10 22.52 11.73 9.17
C GLN A 10 22.01 10.43 8.52
N GLN A 11 22.89 9.54 8.08
CA GLN A 11 22.49 8.28 7.44
C GLN A 11 21.90 7.33 8.48
N TYR A 12 22.48 7.29 9.69
CA TYR A 12 21.90 6.56 10.81
C TYR A 12 20.50 7.06 11.16
N LEU A 13 20.31 8.38 11.32
CA LEU A 13 19.02 8.97 11.68
C LEU A 13 17.96 8.68 10.60
N GLN A 14 18.34 8.76 9.31
CA GLN A 14 17.46 8.39 8.20
C GLN A 14 17.06 6.92 8.24
N ARG A 15 18.02 6.02 8.50
CA ARG A 15 17.75 4.59 8.61
C ARG A 15 16.86 4.27 9.81
N LEU A 16 17.12 4.88 10.97
CA LEU A 16 16.27 4.69 12.14
C LEU A 16 14.83 5.12 11.84
N HIS A 17 14.65 6.29 11.22
CA HIS A 17 13.34 6.77 10.80
C HIS A 17 12.62 5.82 9.81
N SER A 18 13.35 5.30 8.83
CA SER A 18 12.89 4.27 7.88
C SER A 18 12.37 3.02 8.60
N LEU A 19 13.15 2.51 9.56
CA LEU A 19 12.81 1.35 10.38
C LEU A 19 11.60 1.62 11.29
N GLU A 20 11.46 2.83 11.83
CA GLU A 20 10.31 3.22 12.64
C GLU A 20 9.01 3.26 11.85
N ILE A 21 9.02 3.82 10.64
CA ILE A 21 7.88 3.80 9.73
C ILE A 21 7.50 2.36 9.40
N LYS A 22 8.48 1.54 9.00
CA LYS A 22 8.29 0.12 8.72
C LYS A 22 7.68 -0.62 9.91
N ARG A 23 8.19 -0.38 11.12
CA ARG A 23 7.66 -0.96 12.35
C ARG A 23 6.20 -0.60 12.57
N LYS A 24 5.80 0.66 12.34
CA LYS A 24 4.40 1.10 12.49
C LYS A 24 3.48 0.34 11.53
N VAL A 25 3.86 0.24 10.25
CA VAL A 25 3.11 -0.54 9.24
C VAL A 25 2.94 -2.00 9.66
N ILE A 26 4.04 -2.64 10.07
CA ILE A 26 4.02 -4.05 10.51
C ILE A 26 3.12 -4.21 11.74
N LEU A 27 3.24 -3.33 12.74
CA LEU A 27 2.43 -3.40 13.95
C LEU A 27 0.93 -3.22 13.68
N ASP A 28 0.55 -2.33 12.77
CA ASP A 28 -0.87 -2.11 12.47
C ASP A 28 -1.49 -3.29 11.70
N ILE A 29 -0.70 -4.01 10.90
CA ILE A 29 -1.10 -5.31 10.34
C ILE A 29 -1.23 -6.36 11.45
N LEU A 30 -0.19 -6.49 12.29
CA LEU A 30 -0.15 -7.49 13.36
C LEU A 30 -1.18 -7.25 14.47
N ARG A 31 -1.68 -6.02 14.67
CA ARG A 31 -2.80 -5.73 15.60
C ARG A 31 -4.13 -6.25 15.07
N ASN A 32 -4.29 -6.28 13.75
CA ASN A 32 -5.50 -6.71 13.06
C ASN A 32 -5.40 -8.13 12.50
N TYR A 33 -4.44 -8.93 12.97
CA TYR A 33 -4.13 -10.27 12.45
C TYR A 33 -5.34 -11.21 12.37
N LYS A 34 -6.32 -11.10 13.28
CA LYS A 34 -7.55 -11.92 13.27
C LYS A 34 -8.41 -11.76 12.02
N LYS A 35 -8.27 -10.64 11.32
CA LYS A 35 -8.98 -10.32 10.07
C LYS A 35 -7.98 -10.06 8.94
N ILE A 36 -6.80 -10.68 9.00
CA ILE A 36 -5.79 -10.44 7.99
C ILE A 36 -6.23 -11.00 6.65
N GLU A 37 -6.31 -10.11 5.66
CA GLU A 37 -6.60 -10.44 4.27
C GLU A 37 -5.28 -10.67 3.50
N LYS A 38 -5.40 -11.22 2.29
CA LYS A 38 -4.23 -11.55 1.45
C LYS A 38 -3.40 -10.30 1.14
N GLU A 39 -4.05 -9.18 0.88
CA GLU A 39 -3.45 -7.89 0.57
C GLU A 39 -2.60 -7.38 1.74
N LYS A 40 -3.11 -7.50 2.97
CA LYS A 40 -2.37 -7.10 4.18
C LYS A 40 -1.20 -8.04 4.46
N LEU A 41 -1.35 -9.32 4.18
CA LEU A 41 -0.24 -10.27 4.24
C LEU A 41 0.84 -9.95 3.19
N GLU A 42 0.47 -9.55 1.97
CA GLU A 42 1.43 -9.09 0.95
C GLU A 42 2.18 -7.83 1.38
N VAL A 43 1.49 -6.86 1.99
CA VAL A 43 2.13 -5.67 2.59
C VAL A 43 3.14 -6.10 3.67
N LEU A 44 2.77 -7.02 4.57
CA LEU A 44 3.68 -7.55 5.59
C LEU A 44 4.94 -8.16 4.95
N ILE A 45 4.77 -9.03 3.96
CA ILE A 45 5.88 -9.69 3.25
C ILE A 45 6.80 -8.66 2.59
N LYS A 46 6.26 -7.61 1.99
CA LYS A 46 7.07 -6.53 1.40
C LYS A 46 7.89 -5.77 2.45
N ASN A 47 7.37 -5.65 3.67
CA ASN A 47 8.04 -4.93 4.76
C ASN A 47 9.14 -5.74 5.46
N LEU A 48 8.98 -7.05 5.60
CA LEU A 48 9.99 -7.90 6.23
C LEU A 48 11.31 -7.82 5.47
N GLU A 49 12.44 -7.69 6.17
CA GLU A 49 13.78 -7.55 5.59
C GLU A 49 14.54 -8.87 5.50
N HIS A 50 14.16 -9.91 6.26
CA HIS A 50 14.84 -11.21 6.17
C HIS A 50 14.52 -11.91 4.82
N PRO A 51 15.53 -12.51 4.14
CA PRO A 51 15.33 -13.15 2.84
C PRO A 51 14.40 -14.37 2.88
N ASP A 52 14.38 -15.11 3.99
CA ASP A 52 13.63 -16.37 4.15
C ASP A 52 12.10 -16.22 4.34
N LYS A 53 11.50 -15.18 3.75
CA LYS A 53 10.06 -14.90 3.80
C LYS A 53 9.25 -15.59 2.71
N VAL A 54 9.85 -16.50 1.93
CA VAL A 54 9.20 -17.21 0.81
C VAL A 54 8.01 -18.03 1.27
N GLY A 55 8.08 -18.66 2.45
CA GLY A 55 6.99 -19.44 3.02
C GLY A 55 5.70 -18.63 3.22
N LEU A 56 5.82 -17.34 3.58
CA LEU A 56 4.68 -16.45 3.76
C LEU A 56 3.92 -16.17 2.45
N LYS A 57 4.57 -16.25 1.28
CA LYS A 57 3.90 -15.97 0.00
C LYS A 57 2.81 -17.00 -0.34
N LYS A 58 2.89 -18.19 0.25
CA LYS A 58 2.01 -19.33 -0.05
C LYS A 58 1.04 -19.65 1.07
N ILE A 59 1.14 -18.99 2.22
CA ILE A 59 0.32 -19.32 3.37
C ILE A 59 -1.09 -18.76 3.22
N ASN A 60 -2.08 -19.53 3.66
CA ASN A 60 -3.44 -19.05 3.79
C ASN A 60 -3.51 -18.00 4.93
N PRO A 61 -4.13 -16.83 4.73
CA PRO A 61 -4.22 -15.77 5.75
C PRO A 61 -4.82 -16.25 7.09
N LEU A 62 -5.76 -17.19 7.06
CA LEU A 62 -6.36 -17.76 8.28
C LEU A 62 -5.34 -18.57 9.09
N ILE A 63 -4.52 -19.38 8.43
CA ILE A 63 -3.45 -20.15 9.10
C ILE A 63 -2.44 -19.17 9.71
N PHE A 64 -2.06 -18.13 8.95
CA PHE A 64 -1.16 -17.10 9.45
C PHE A 64 -1.74 -16.39 10.68
N SER A 65 -3.03 -16.07 10.69
CA SER A 65 -3.72 -15.50 11.85
C SER A 65 -3.58 -16.38 13.10
N PHE A 66 -3.78 -17.69 12.98
CA PHE A 66 -3.60 -18.62 14.11
C PHE A 66 -2.16 -18.64 14.63
N LEU A 67 -1.17 -18.64 13.73
CA LEU A 67 0.24 -18.60 14.12
C LEU A 67 0.60 -17.32 14.86
N ILE A 68 0.05 -16.17 14.45
CA ILE A 68 0.24 -14.90 15.16
C ILE A 68 -0.47 -14.89 16.51
N ASP A 69 -1.67 -15.48 16.60
CA ASP A 69 -2.39 -15.63 17.88
C ASP A 69 -1.57 -16.45 18.88
N SER A 70 -1.05 -17.60 18.43
CA SER A 70 -0.15 -18.46 19.21
C SER A 70 1.11 -17.70 19.65
N LEU A 71 1.74 -16.98 18.72
CA LEU A 71 2.96 -16.24 19.00
C LEU A 71 2.75 -15.14 20.07
N LEU A 72 1.66 -14.38 19.98
CA LEU A 72 1.46 -13.17 20.78
C LEU A 72 0.69 -13.40 22.09
N ASN A 73 -0.28 -14.32 22.10
CA ASN A 73 -1.22 -14.47 23.22
C ASN A 73 -1.04 -15.75 24.02
N ILE A 74 -0.57 -16.82 23.37
CA ILE A 74 -0.42 -18.12 24.04
C ILE A 74 0.91 -18.15 24.82
N ARG A 75 0.85 -18.55 26.09
CA ARG A 75 2.01 -18.69 26.97
C ARG A 75 2.71 -20.03 26.75
N GLU A 76 3.23 -20.22 25.55
CA GLU A 76 4.08 -21.36 25.19
C GLU A 76 5.55 -20.97 25.13
N ASN A 77 6.43 -21.97 25.24
CA ASN A 77 7.86 -21.77 25.02
C ASN A 77 8.13 -21.41 23.55
N LEU A 78 9.29 -20.81 23.30
CA LEU A 78 9.64 -20.34 21.96
C LEU A 78 9.86 -21.50 21.00
N GLU A 79 10.34 -22.63 21.50
CA GLU A 79 10.63 -23.85 20.74
C GLU A 79 9.37 -24.45 20.12
N VAL A 80 8.26 -24.51 20.86
CA VAL A 80 6.97 -24.97 20.33
C VAL A 80 6.47 -24.01 19.25
N LYS A 81 6.52 -22.70 19.50
CA LYS A 81 6.13 -21.67 18.52
C LYS A 81 6.95 -21.74 17.23
N ILE A 82 8.26 -21.99 17.33
CA ILE A 82 9.12 -22.24 16.17
C ILE A 82 8.64 -23.46 15.40
N ALA A 83 8.38 -24.57 16.09
CA ALA A 83 7.92 -25.81 15.45
C ALA A 83 6.57 -25.63 14.74
N GLU A 84 5.66 -24.81 15.26
CA GLU A 84 4.38 -24.49 14.60
C GLU A 84 4.57 -23.72 13.28
N PHE A 85 5.44 -22.71 13.30
CA PHE A 85 5.79 -21.95 12.10
C PHE A 85 6.45 -22.87 11.04
N GLU A 86 7.37 -23.73 11.46
CA GLU A 86 8.09 -24.65 10.56
C GLU A 86 7.16 -25.74 9.99
N LYS A 87 6.23 -26.28 10.78
CA LYS A 87 5.16 -27.18 10.30
C LYS A 87 4.31 -26.51 9.21
N SER A 88 4.09 -25.21 9.34
CA SER A 88 3.39 -24.38 8.33
C SER A 88 4.31 -23.93 7.18
N ARG A 89 5.52 -24.48 7.06
CA ARG A 89 6.54 -24.16 6.04
C ARG A 89 6.99 -22.69 6.08
N ILE A 90 6.89 -22.05 7.23
CA ILE A 90 7.45 -20.71 7.48
C ILE A 90 8.77 -20.86 8.23
N SER A 91 9.80 -20.17 7.75
CA SER A 91 11.11 -20.15 8.40
C SER A 91 11.04 -19.56 9.80
N ARG A 92 11.76 -20.15 10.76
CA ARG A 92 11.92 -19.60 12.12
C ARG A 92 12.42 -18.14 12.13
N TYR A 93 13.16 -17.73 11.10
CA TYR A 93 13.64 -16.36 10.97
C TYR A 93 12.51 -15.35 10.77
N VAL A 94 11.42 -15.74 10.12
CA VAL A 94 10.21 -14.91 10.00
C VAL A 94 9.59 -14.67 11.37
N LEU A 95 9.50 -15.72 12.21
CA LEU A 95 9.03 -15.60 13.59
C LEU A 95 9.91 -14.63 14.38
N PHE A 96 11.24 -14.80 14.32
CA PHE A 96 12.18 -13.93 15.03
C PHE A 96 12.07 -12.49 14.57
N GLU A 97 11.89 -12.26 13.27
CA GLU A 97 11.70 -10.92 12.73
C GLU A 97 10.37 -10.30 13.21
N ILE A 98 9.27 -11.06 13.22
CA ILE A 98 7.97 -10.60 13.77
C ILE A 98 8.12 -10.21 15.25
N LEU A 99 8.84 -11.01 16.05
CA LEU A 99 9.13 -10.68 17.44
C LEU A 99 9.96 -9.40 17.58
N PHE A 100 10.98 -9.23 16.74
CA PHE A 100 11.78 -8.00 16.69
C PHE A 100 10.90 -6.77 16.43
N TRP A 101 10.06 -6.80 15.39
CA TRP A 101 9.19 -5.68 15.05
C TRP A 101 8.17 -5.41 16.17
N SER A 102 7.65 -6.46 16.79
CA SER A 102 6.68 -6.37 17.88
C SER A 102 7.30 -5.71 19.12
N LYS A 103 8.47 -6.19 19.57
CA LYS A 103 9.11 -5.78 20.82
C LYS A 103 10.64 -5.69 20.68
N PRO A 104 11.17 -4.64 20.02
CA PRO A 104 12.61 -4.48 19.78
C PRO A 104 13.42 -4.20 21.05
N SER A 105 12.77 -3.95 22.19
CA SER A 105 13.46 -3.89 23.49
C SER A 105 13.87 -5.27 24.02
N SER A 106 13.25 -6.35 23.52
CA SER A 106 13.45 -7.72 24.01
C SER A 106 14.04 -8.66 22.97
N TYR A 107 13.71 -8.45 21.70
CA TYR A 107 14.09 -9.36 20.61
C TYR A 107 14.95 -8.61 19.58
N PRO A 108 16.16 -9.09 19.26
CA PRO A 108 17.00 -8.51 18.22
C PRO A 108 16.63 -8.98 16.82
N PHE A 109 16.97 -8.18 15.81
CA PHE A 109 16.75 -8.53 14.41
C PHE A 109 17.65 -9.72 14.00
N PRO A 110 17.12 -10.75 13.32
CA PRO A 110 17.84 -11.98 13.05
C PRO A 110 18.72 -11.88 11.79
N ASN A 111 19.76 -11.04 11.79
CA ASN A 111 20.63 -10.78 10.62
C ASN A 111 21.80 -11.76 10.44
N GLU A 112 21.92 -12.78 11.29
CA GLU A 112 22.99 -13.77 11.25
C GLU A 112 22.44 -15.16 11.52
N LYS A 113 23.25 -16.20 11.29
CA LYS A 113 22.83 -17.59 11.51
C LYS A 113 22.65 -17.85 13.00
N ILE A 114 21.45 -18.24 13.41
CA ILE A 114 21.09 -18.50 14.81
C ILE A 114 21.01 -20.01 15.06
N SER A 115 21.97 -20.55 15.80
CA SER A 115 21.93 -21.93 16.32
C SER A 115 21.21 -22.02 17.66
N ASN A 116 21.46 -21.05 18.55
CA ASN A 116 20.79 -20.91 19.84
C ASN A 116 20.28 -19.48 20.01
N TYR A 117 18.95 -19.34 20.10
CA TYR A 117 18.31 -18.03 20.15
C TYR A 117 18.64 -17.25 21.44
N ARG A 118 18.73 -17.95 22.58
CA ARG A 118 19.05 -17.31 23.88
C ARG A 118 20.45 -16.71 23.88
N SER A 119 21.45 -17.46 23.39
CA SER A 119 22.82 -16.98 23.27
C SER A 119 22.92 -15.79 22.30
N PHE A 120 22.20 -15.86 21.18
CA PHE A 120 22.10 -14.76 20.22
C PHE A 120 21.54 -13.47 20.84
N VAL A 121 20.44 -13.56 21.60
CA VAL A 121 19.88 -12.39 22.32
C VAL A 121 20.87 -11.80 23.31
N GLN A 122 21.60 -12.64 24.05
CA GLN A 122 22.61 -12.17 25.00
C GLN A 122 23.75 -11.43 24.29
N GLN A 123 24.29 -12.01 23.21
CA GLN A 123 25.35 -11.40 22.42
C GLN A 123 24.92 -10.03 21.86
N LYS A 124 23.71 -9.94 21.28
CA LYS A 124 23.19 -8.67 20.76
C LYS A 124 22.98 -7.66 21.88
N ARG A 125 22.55 -8.07 23.08
CA ARG A 125 22.38 -7.18 24.23
C ARG A 125 23.70 -6.60 24.71
N GLU A 126 24.76 -7.41 24.75
CA GLU A 126 26.11 -6.94 25.07
C GLU A 126 26.62 -5.95 24.02
N LYS A 127 26.36 -6.22 22.73
CA LYS A 127 26.69 -5.29 21.65
C LYS A 127 25.93 -3.97 21.75
N ALA A 128 24.63 -3.99 22.05
CA ALA A 128 23.83 -2.79 22.26
C ALA A 128 24.41 -1.91 23.38
N LYS A 129 24.77 -2.52 24.52
CA LYS A 129 25.41 -1.82 25.65
C LYS A 129 26.76 -1.19 25.23
N LYS A 130 27.60 -1.94 24.52
CA LYS A 130 28.90 -1.43 24.02
C LYS A 130 28.73 -0.25 23.06
N MET A 131 27.66 -0.23 22.28
CA MET A 131 27.35 0.83 21.31
C MET A 131 26.55 1.99 21.91
N GLY A 132 26.16 1.91 23.19
CA GLY A 132 25.40 2.97 23.87
C GLY A 132 23.97 3.17 23.35
N VAL A 133 23.37 2.15 22.73
CA VAL A 133 22.00 2.23 22.19
C VAL A 133 20.97 1.58 23.13
N GLU A 134 19.75 2.12 23.13
CA GLU A 134 18.72 1.78 24.10
C GLU A 134 17.98 0.47 23.79
N ASN A 135 17.85 0.13 22.50
CA ASN A 135 17.08 -1.02 22.05
C ASN A 135 17.66 -1.63 20.77
N PHE A 136 17.13 -2.79 20.39
CA PHE A 136 17.63 -3.51 19.22
C PHE A 136 17.24 -2.86 17.89
N LEU A 137 16.24 -1.97 17.84
CA LEU A 137 15.92 -1.22 16.62
C LEU A 137 17.04 -0.23 16.31
N GLN A 138 17.51 0.51 17.31
CA GLN A 138 18.66 1.41 17.20
C GLN A 138 19.95 0.64 16.87
N LEU A 139 20.18 -0.51 17.52
CA LEU A 139 21.33 -1.37 17.17
C LEU A 139 21.25 -1.82 15.71
N TYR A 140 20.07 -2.26 15.27
CA TYR A 140 19.89 -2.72 13.89
C TYR A 140 20.03 -1.58 12.88
N ALA A 141 19.59 -0.37 13.21
CA ALA A 141 19.80 0.81 12.39
C ALA A 141 21.30 1.06 12.15
N LEU A 142 22.13 1.00 13.21
CA LEU A 142 23.60 1.10 13.09
C LEU A 142 24.19 -0.02 12.22
N GLU A 143 23.72 -1.25 12.39
CA GLU A 143 24.23 -2.41 11.63
C GLU A 143 23.78 -2.43 10.15
N SER A 144 22.85 -1.56 9.75
CA SER A 144 22.20 -1.60 8.44
C SER A 144 22.11 -0.26 7.72
N VAL A 145 22.91 0.74 8.12
CA VAL A 145 22.94 2.08 7.48
C VAL A 145 23.12 1.98 5.97
N GLU A 146 24.08 1.18 5.50
CA GLU A 146 24.37 1.00 4.07
C GLU A 146 23.28 0.22 3.31
N ARG A 147 22.32 -0.39 4.01
CA ARG A 147 21.27 -1.23 3.42
C ARG A 147 19.95 -0.49 3.21
N ASP A 148 19.85 0.80 3.54
CA ASP A 148 18.58 1.53 3.47
C ASP A 148 18.19 1.94 2.05
N THR A 149 17.53 1.03 1.33
CA THR A 149 16.84 1.36 0.09
C THR A 149 15.34 1.51 0.28
N PHE A 150 14.78 1.09 1.42
CA PHE A 150 13.34 0.89 1.57
C PHE A 150 12.51 2.16 1.33
N LEU A 151 12.70 3.22 2.12
CA LEU A 151 11.94 4.46 1.91
C LEU A 151 12.21 5.08 0.55
N LYS A 152 13.43 4.93 0.02
CA LYS A 152 13.79 5.42 -1.32
C LYS A 152 13.03 4.65 -2.40
N GLU A 153 12.94 3.32 -2.29
CA GLU A 153 12.19 2.44 -3.17
C GLU A 153 10.69 2.73 -3.10
N ILE A 154 10.12 2.88 -1.90
CA ILE A 154 8.72 3.25 -1.71
C ILE A 154 8.45 4.61 -2.36
N LYS A 155 9.23 5.64 -2.05
CA LYS A 155 9.08 6.98 -2.65
C LYS A 155 9.21 6.92 -4.17
N SER A 156 10.18 6.18 -4.70
CA SER A 156 10.36 6.01 -6.14
C SER A 156 9.18 5.27 -6.80
N THR A 157 8.59 4.32 -6.09
CA THR A 157 7.41 3.57 -6.52
C THR A 157 6.19 4.47 -6.54
N VAL A 158 5.96 5.24 -5.46
CA VAL A 158 4.88 6.22 -5.35
C VAL A 158 4.88 7.16 -6.56
N LEU A 159 6.06 7.68 -6.93
CA LEU A 159 6.21 8.64 -8.04
C LEU A 159 5.94 8.03 -9.42
N LYS A 160 5.90 6.70 -9.56
CA LYS A 160 5.50 6.00 -10.79
C LYS A 160 4.01 5.74 -10.89
N ILE A 161 3.26 5.98 -9.81
CA ILE A 161 1.83 5.76 -9.79
C ILE A 161 1.15 6.79 -10.69
N ARG A 162 0.26 6.31 -11.54
CA ARG A 162 -0.62 7.06 -12.44
C ARG A 162 -2.05 6.54 -12.25
N PRO A 163 -3.09 7.29 -12.64
CA PRO A 163 -4.45 6.81 -12.43
C PRO A 163 -4.72 5.43 -13.04
N GLU A 164 -4.17 5.15 -14.23
CA GLU A 164 -4.33 3.87 -14.95
C GLU A 164 -3.69 2.65 -14.28
N ASN A 165 -2.70 2.83 -13.38
CA ASN A 165 -2.04 1.71 -12.70
C ASN A 165 -2.26 1.71 -11.18
N LEU A 166 -2.98 2.71 -10.64
CA LEU A 166 -3.13 2.98 -9.21
C LEU A 166 -3.58 1.77 -8.39
N GLU A 167 -4.47 0.94 -8.94
CA GLU A 167 -4.97 -0.26 -8.27
C GLU A 167 -3.86 -1.25 -7.89
N GLU A 168 -2.82 -1.37 -8.69
CA GLU A 168 -1.68 -2.26 -8.44
C GLU A 168 -0.80 -1.77 -7.28
N TYR A 169 -0.94 -0.49 -6.92
CA TYR A 169 -0.11 0.19 -5.94
C TYR A 169 -0.89 0.62 -4.69
N LEU A 170 -2.12 0.15 -4.48
CA LEU A 170 -2.91 0.48 -3.28
C LEU A 170 -2.23 0.09 -1.97
N TRP A 171 -1.37 -0.94 -2.01
CA TRP A 171 -0.54 -1.36 -0.88
C TRP A 171 0.38 -0.24 -0.33
N VAL A 172 0.66 0.78 -1.15
CA VAL A 172 1.50 1.93 -0.78
C VAL A 172 0.77 2.89 0.19
N ARG A 173 -0.56 2.84 0.25
CA ARG A 173 -1.38 3.65 1.18
C ARG A 173 -0.91 3.54 2.63
N ASP A 174 -0.64 2.31 3.05
CA ASP A 174 -0.20 2.01 4.41
C ASP A 174 1.11 2.74 4.76
N PHE A 175 1.93 3.08 3.77
CA PHE A 175 3.17 3.85 3.99
C PHE A 175 2.93 5.34 3.99
N VAL A 176 2.12 5.82 3.04
CA VAL A 176 1.80 7.24 2.91
C VAL A 176 1.21 7.77 4.22
N GLU A 177 0.45 6.96 4.95
CA GLU A 177 -0.09 7.33 6.26
C GLU A 177 0.98 7.74 7.28
N TYR A 178 2.12 7.07 7.32
CA TYR A 178 3.17 7.33 8.33
C TYR A 178 4.25 8.31 7.89
N LEU A 179 4.20 8.81 6.66
CA LEU A 179 5.09 9.88 6.22
C LEU A 179 4.87 11.17 7.02
N THR A 180 5.94 11.93 7.21
CA THR A 180 5.88 13.24 7.86
C THR A 180 5.06 14.24 7.01
N PRO A 181 4.53 15.32 7.61
CA PRO A 181 3.79 16.35 6.87
C PRO A 181 4.57 16.92 5.66
N ILE A 182 5.87 17.14 5.83
CA ILE A 182 6.76 17.66 4.78
C ILE A 182 6.89 16.64 3.63
N GLU A 183 7.04 15.35 3.95
CA GLU A 183 7.11 14.30 2.93
C GLU A 183 5.78 14.12 2.19
N LYS A 184 4.66 14.21 2.91
CA LYS A 184 3.32 14.17 2.31
C LYS A 184 3.12 15.30 1.32
N GLU A 185 3.46 16.53 1.69
CA GLU A 185 3.33 17.69 0.80
C GLU A 185 4.27 17.57 -0.42
N ASN A 186 5.51 17.12 -0.22
CA ASN A 186 6.44 16.85 -1.31
C ASN A 186 5.92 15.80 -2.31
N LEU A 187 5.23 14.76 -1.84
CA LEU A 187 4.61 13.76 -2.71
C LEU A 187 3.36 14.32 -3.40
N ARG A 188 2.51 15.04 -2.68
CA ARG A 188 1.28 15.65 -3.21
C ARG A 188 1.57 16.50 -4.45
N GLN A 189 2.63 17.31 -4.42
CA GLN A 189 3.00 18.18 -5.54
C GLN A 189 3.48 17.43 -6.79
N LYS A 190 3.91 16.17 -6.64
CA LYS A 190 4.47 15.35 -7.72
C LYS A 190 3.50 14.32 -8.29
N LEU A 191 2.35 14.13 -7.64
CA LEU A 191 1.36 13.13 -8.01
C LEU A 191 0.15 13.79 -8.65
N HIS A 192 -0.52 13.01 -9.52
CA HIS A 192 -1.82 13.41 -10.02
C HIS A 192 -2.80 13.60 -8.84
N PRO A 193 -3.62 14.67 -8.79
CA PRO A 193 -4.52 14.95 -7.67
C PRO A 193 -5.44 13.77 -7.30
N TYR A 194 -5.94 13.06 -8.31
CA TYR A 194 -6.75 11.85 -8.12
C TYR A 194 -5.99 10.71 -7.42
N VAL A 195 -4.76 10.44 -7.85
CA VAL A 195 -3.87 9.45 -7.21
C VAL A 195 -3.64 9.84 -5.76
N TRP A 196 -3.27 11.10 -5.51
CA TRP A 196 -3.04 11.59 -4.15
C TRP A 196 -4.25 11.39 -3.24
N LYS A 197 -5.43 11.84 -3.68
CA LYS A 197 -6.68 11.69 -2.92
C LYS A 197 -6.95 10.23 -2.55
N ILE A 198 -6.79 9.32 -3.51
CA ILE A 198 -7.00 7.90 -3.27
C ILE A 198 -5.96 7.37 -2.29
N LEU A 199 -4.69 7.77 -2.39
CA LEU A 199 -3.66 7.28 -1.47
C LEU A 199 -3.83 7.75 -0.02
N ILE A 200 -4.43 8.93 0.21
CA ILE A 200 -4.65 9.46 1.57
C ILE A 200 -6.04 9.16 2.14
N SER A 201 -6.98 8.74 1.31
CA SER A 201 -8.35 8.52 1.75
C SER A 201 -8.47 7.25 2.59
N LYS A 202 -9.09 7.42 3.76
CA LYS A 202 -9.50 6.32 4.67
C LYS A 202 -10.92 5.84 4.40
N SER A 203 -11.68 6.54 3.55
CA SER A 203 -13.14 6.36 3.42
C SER A 203 -13.53 5.22 2.49
N THR A 204 -14.80 4.83 2.59
CA THR A 204 -15.51 4.05 1.56
C THR A 204 -15.28 4.68 0.20
N ALA A 205 -14.81 3.86 -0.73
CA ALA A 205 -14.56 4.24 -2.10
C ALA A 205 -15.85 3.95 -2.88
N ILE A 206 -16.40 4.97 -3.55
CA ILE A 206 -17.62 4.83 -4.36
C ILE A 206 -17.18 4.54 -5.79
N PRO A 207 -17.55 3.39 -6.38
CA PRO A 207 -17.24 3.10 -7.77
C PRO A 207 -17.82 4.17 -8.70
N ILE A 208 -17.10 4.51 -9.76
CA ILE A 208 -17.52 5.49 -10.76
C ILE A 208 -17.40 4.91 -12.16
N VAL A 209 -18.46 5.04 -12.95
CA VAL A 209 -18.49 4.67 -14.37
C VAL A 209 -18.45 5.93 -15.20
N ILE A 210 -17.42 6.06 -16.02
CA ILE A 210 -17.12 7.23 -16.84
C ILE A 210 -17.54 6.92 -18.27
N ASP A 211 -18.31 7.84 -18.85
CA ASP A 211 -18.60 7.84 -20.29
C ASP A 211 -17.39 8.39 -21.04
N GLY A 212 -16.60 7.48 -21.60
CA GLY A 212 -15.33 7.81 -22.24
C GLY A 212 -15.52 8.68 -23.48
N ASN A 213 -16.53 8.41 -24.30
CA ASN A 213 -16.80 9.19 -25.52
C ASN A 213 -17.17 10.63 -25.15
N ASN A 214 -18.09 10.79 -24.21
CA ASN A 214 -18.54 12.10 -23.76
C ASN A 214 -17.39 12.94 -23.19
N VAL A 215 -16.55 12.31 -22.36
CA VAL A 215 -15.36 12.94 -21.78
C VAL A 215 -14.36 13.37 -22.85
N LEU A 216 -14.05 12.50 -23.81
CA LEU A 216 -13.08 12.81 -24.87
C LEU A 216 -13.60 13.87 -25.84
N MET A 217 -14.92 13.99 -26.03
CA MET A 217 -15.54 15.04 -26.84
C MET A 217 -15.72 16.37 -26.09
N SER A 218 -15.74 16.36 -24.76
CA SER A 218 -16.01 17.56 -23.96
C SER A 218 -15.02 18.71 -24.24
N PRO A 219 -15.50 19.93 -24.57
CA PRO A 219 -14.63 21.10 -24.74
C PRO A 219 -14.17 21.70 -23.40
N LYS A 220 -14.81 21.32 -22.28
CA LYS A 220 -14.52 21.84 -20.93
C LYS A 220 -13.30 21.19 -20.28
N LEU A 221 -12.85 20.06 -20.83
CA LEU A 221 -11.71 19.29 -20.31
C LEU A 221 -10.44 19.59 -21.12
N LYS A 222 -9.30 19.64 -20.43
CA LYS A 222 -8.01 20.07 -21.01
C LYS A 222 -7.30 18.92 -21.73
N PHE A 223 -6.55 19.27 -22.77
CA PHE A 223 -5.59 18.41 -23.45
C PHE A 223 -4.25 18.35 -22.69
N PRO A 224 -3.39 17.32 -22.91
CA PRO A 224 -3.51 16.26 -23.91
C PRO A 224 -4.40 15.09 -23.51
N GLU A 225 -4.61 14.86 -22.21
CA GLU A 225 -5.39 13.72 -21.71
C GLU A 225 -6.62 14.22 -20.93
N LYS A 226 -7.78 14.21 -21.61
CA LYS A 226 -9.03 14.74 -21.04
C LYS A 226 -9.53 13.91 -19.86
N ILE A 227 -9.23 12.61 -19.84
CA ILE A 227 -9.59 11.73 -18.72
C ILE A 227 -8.77 12.09 -17.47
N ASP A 228 -7.47 12.36 -17.60
CA ASP A 228 -6.65 12.86 -16.47
C ASP A 228 -7.27 14.15 -15.93
N SER A 229 -7.59 15.11 -16.81
CA SER A 229 -8.25 16.36 -16.43
C SER A 229 -9.57 16.14 -15.68
N LEU A 230 -10.41 15.21 -16.13
CA LEU A 230 -11.65 14.85 -15.44
C LEU A 230 -11.36 14.33 -14.03
N LEU A 231 -10.39 13.42 -13.91
CA LEU A 231 -9.99 12.84 -12.63
C LEU A 231 -9.46 13.90 -11.66
N GLU A 232 -8.82 14.98 -12.14
CA GLU A 232 -8.45 16.13 -11.30
C GLU A 232 -9.67 16.82 -10.69
N TYR A 233 -10.75 17.02 -11.46
CA TYR A 233 -11.99 17.60 -10.94
C TYR A 233 -12.67 16.66 -9.95
N ILE A 234 -12.74 15.36 -10.28
CA ILE A 234 -13.27 14.33 -9.37
C ILE A 234 -12.49 14.30 -8.05
N ALA A 235 -11.17 14.56 -8.11
CA ALA A 235 -10.34 14.62 -6.91
C ALA A 235 -10.73 15.78 -5.96
N ARG A 236 -11.38 16.84 -6.44
CA ARG A 236 -11.79 17.98 -5.61
C ARG A 236 -13.10 17.75 -4.85
N LEU A 237 -13.91 16.78 -5.28
CA LEU A 237 -15.17 16.46 -4.62
C LEU A 237 -14.95 15.97 -3.18
N ASN A 238 -15.95 16.07 -2.31
CA ASN A 238 -15.81 15.60 -0.92
C ASN A 238 -15.70 14.07 -0.83
N GLN A 239 -16.38 13.35 -1.72
CA GLN A 239 -16.38 11.88 -1.74
C GLN A 239 -15.15 11.35 -2.51
N THR A 240 -14.68 10.15 -2.12
CA THR A 240 -13.62 9.43 -2.85
C THR A 240 -14.27 8.48 -3.85
N TYR A 241 -14.20 8.83 -5.14
CA TYR A 241 -14.68 7.98 -6.22
C TYR A 241 -13.55 7.07 -6.69
N PHE A 242 -13.67 5.77 -6.43
CA PHE A 242 -12.70 4.74 -6.80
C PHE A 242 -13.31 3.34 -6.53
N PRO A 243 -12.99 2.29 -7.31
CA PRO A 243 -12.28 2.34 -8.59
C PRO A 243 -13.08 3.07 -9.66
N PHE A 244 -12.41 3.49 -10.73
CA PHE A 244 -13.07 4.06 -11.91
C PHE A 244 -13.06 3.05 -13.05
N PHE A 245 -14.15 3.07 -13.81
CA PHE A 245 -14.40 2.28 -15.00
C PHE A 245 -14.65 3.26 -16.14
N ILE A 246 -14.24 2.91 -17.36
CA ILE A 246 -14.50 3.74 -18.53
C ILE A 246 -15.22 2.88 -19.56
N VAL A 247 -16.36 3.36 -20.04
CA VAL A 247 -17.09 2.72 -21.14
C VAL A 247 -16.96 3.61 -22.36
N PHE A 248 -16.54 3.03 -23.47
CA PHE A 248 -16.50 3.68 -24.77
C PHE A 248 -17.51 3.02 -25.71
N ASP A 249 -17.94 3.78 -26.72
CA ASP A 249 -18.57 3.18 -27.90
C ASP A 249 -17.56 2.29 -28.64
N GLU A 250 -18.03 1.22 -29.28
CA GLU A 250 -17.18 0.27 -30.01
C GLU A 250 -16.25 0.95 -31.04
N ASN A 251 -16.68 2.05 -31.65
CA ASN A 251 -15.88 2.77 -32.65
C ASN A 251 -14.86 3.76 -32.07
N ALA A 252 -14.80 3.95 -30.75
CA ALA A 252 -14.00 4.99 -30.11
C ALA A 252 -12.49 4.89 -30.44
N LYS A 253 -11.95 3.66 -30.58
CA LYS A 253 -10.53 3.43 -30.90
C LYS A 253 -10.11 4.04 -32.24
N TYR A 254 -11.05 4.18 -33.17
CA TYR A 254 -10.78 4.77 -34.49
C TYR A 254 -10.89 6.30 -34.49
N LYS A 255 -11.61 6.86 -33.51
CA LYS A 255 -11.91 8.30 -33.43
C LYS A 255 -10.98 9.06 -32.50
N PHE A 256 -10.53 8.42 -31.43
CA PHE A 256 -9.79 9.08 -30.36
C PHE A 256 -8.42 8.45 -30.12
N ARG A 257 -7.57 9.18 -29.41
CA ARG A 257 -6.28 8.70 -28.91
C ARG A 257 -6.22 8.99 -27.42
N THR A 258 -6.05 7.97 -26.61
CA THR A 258 -5.89 8.08 -25.15
C THR A 258 -5.11 6.86 -24.64
N LYS A 259 -4.31 7.05 -23.60
CA LYS A 259 -3.62 5.92 -22.93
C LYS A 259 -4.59 4.97 -22.23
N TYR A 260 -5.81 5.44 -21.92
CA TYR A 260 -6.79 4.66 -21.17
C TYR A 260 -7.39 3.50 -21.96
N PHE A 261 -7.18 3.40 -23.27
CA PHE A 261 -7.62 2.21 -24.01
C PHE A 261 -6.96 0.90 -23.54
N GLU A 262 -5.80 0.99 -22.90
CA GLU A 262 -5.07 -0.14 -22.31
C GLU A 262 -5.37 -0.34 -20.81
N TYR A 263 -6.18 0.54 -20.21
CA TYR A 263 -6.53 0.42 -18.81
C TYR A 263 -7.49 -0.75 -18.57
N LYS A 264 -7.20 -1.56 -17.54
CA LYS A 264 -7.86 -2.85 -17.31
C LYS A 264 -9.38 -2.79 -17.04
N ARG A 265 -9.92 -1.62 -16.66
CA ARG A 265 -11.37 -1.40 -16.44
C ARG A 265 -11.98 -0.55 -17.55
N VAL A 266 -11.53 -0.78 -18.78
CA VAL A 266 -12.10 -0.17 -19.98
C VAL A 266 -12.89 -1.19 -20.76
N TYR A 267 -14.10 -0.79 -21.14
CA TYR A 267 -15.07 -1.61 -21.85
C TYR A 267 -15.54 -0.89 -23.11
N TYR A 268 -15.93 -1.67 -24.11
CA TYR A 268 -16.45 -1.19 -25.38
C TYR A 268 -17.83 -1.80 -25.59
N HIS A 269 -18.83 -0.98 -25.87
CA HIS A 269 -20.22 -1.43 -26.09
C HIS A 269 -20.97 -0.43 -26.95
N SER A 270 -21.93 -0.88 -27.76
CA SER A 270 -22.81 0.00 -28.52
C SER A 270 -24.27 -0.49 -28.41
N PRO A 271 -25.20 0.33 -27.89
CA PRO A 271 -24.99 1.68 -27.35
C PRO A 271 -24.24 1.65 -26.01
N ALA A 272 -23.27 2.55 -25.82
CA ALA A 272 -22.45 2.59 -24.60
C ALA A 272 -23.29 2.83 -23.32
N ASP A 273 -24.38 3.57 -23.45
CA ASP A 273 -25.26 4.02 -22.35
C ASP A 273 -25.82 2.86 -21.53
N GLU A 274 -26.25 1.77 -22.18
CA GLU A 274 -26.77 0.57 -21.52
C GLU A 274 -25.75 -0.03 -20.56
N LEU A 275 -24.49 -0.16 -21.02
CA LEU A 275 -23.42 -0.73 -20.21
C LEU A 275 -22.99 0.23 -19.10
N ILE A 276 -23.00 1.54 -19.34
CA ILE A 276 -22.68 2.55 -18.32
C ILE A 276 -23.64 2.44 -17.14
N ILE A 277 -24.94 2.41 -17.43
CA ILE A 277 -26.02 2.36 -16.44
C ILE A 277 -26.03 1.00 -15.74
N GLY A 278 -25.90 -0.09 -16.50
CA GLY A 278 -25.83 -1.45 -15.98
C GLY A 278 -24.68 -1.62 -14.98
N LEU A 279 -23.46 -1.22 -15.36
CA LEU A 279 -22.29 -1.28 -14.48
C LEU A 279 -22.45 -0.43 -13.23
N ALA A 280 -22.97 0.81 -13.37
CA ALA A 280 -23.14 1.69 -12.22
C ALA A 280 -24.12 1.09 -11.20
N LYS A 281 -25.20 0.45 -11.66
CA LYS A 281 -26.16 -0.26 -10.80
C LYS A 281 -25.54 -1.47 -10.12
N GLU A 282 -24.90 -2.35 -10.89
CA GLU A 282 -24.30 -3.58 -10.38
C GLU A 282 -23.25 -3.28 -9.30
N LEU A 283 -22.46 -2.23 -9.49
CA LEU A 283 -21.41 -1.81 -8.56
C LEU A 283 -21.91 -0.96 -7.40
N GLY A 284 -23.20 -0.56 -7.38
CA GLY A 284 -23.72 0.43 -6.44
C GLY A 284 -22.98 1.78 -6.53
N GLY A 285 -22.53 2.13 -7.73
CA GLY A 285 -21.68 3.28 -8.02
C GLY A 285 -22.45 4.49 -8.55
N VAL A 286 -21.68 5.41 -9.14
CA VAL A 286 -22.18 6.63 -9.77
C VAL A 286 -21.71 6.73 -11.21
N VAL A 287 -22.37 7.56 -12.01
CA VAL A 287 -21.97 7.83 -13.39
C VAL A 287 -21.32 9.21 -13.50
N CYS A 288 -20.43 9.38 -14.48
CA CYS A 288 -19.90 10.67 -14.87
C CYS A 288 -19.97 10.84 -16.39
N SER A 289 -21.01 11.53 -16.85
CA SER A 289 -21.24 11.92 -18.24
C SER A 289 -21.97 13.26 -18.30
N GLN A 290 -21.79 14.04 -19.38
CA GLN A 290 -22.69 15.16 -19.66
C GLN A 290 -24.09 14.68 -20.03
N ASP A 291 -24.24 13.43 -20.49
CA ASP A 291 -25.57 12.89 -20.74
C ASP A 291 -26.33 12.69 -19.43
N ARG A 292 -27.64 12.95 -19.49
CA ARG A 292 -28.58 12.70 -18.38
C ARG A 292 -29.24 11.33 -18.49
N PHE A 293 -29.02 10.59 -19.57
CA PHE A 293 -29.61 9.27 -19.82
C PHE A 293 -31.14 9.28 -19.67
N LYS A 294 -31.79 10.30 -20.25
CA LYS A 294 -33.23 10.55 -20.05
C LYS A 294 -34.10 9.35 -20.46
N ASP A 295 -33.63 8.57 -21.43
CA ASP A 295 -34.37 7.44 -21.99
C ASP A 295 -34.37 6.21 -21.07
N TYR A 296 -33.52 6.18 -20.04
CA TYR A 296 -33.31 5.01 -19.20
C TYR A 296 -34.11 5.00 -17.88
N ALA A 297 -34.97 6.00 -17.63
CA ALA A 297 -35.90 6.08 -16.47
C ALA A 297 -35.28 5.78 -15.08
N ASP A 298 -33.96 5.88 -14.94
CA ASP A 298 -33.22 5.40 -13.78
C ASP A 298 -32.64 6.56 -12.95
N ASN A 299 -32.90 6.55 -11.65
CA ASN A 299 -32.35 7.51 -10.68
C ASN A 299 -30.87 7.21 -10.32
N ILE A 300 -30.00 7.07 -11.33
CA ILE A 300 -28.56 6.92 -11.08
C ILE A 300 -27.95 8.29 -10.80
N LYS A 301 -27.16 8.37 -9.73
CA LYS A 301 -26.42 9.60 -9.40
C LYS A 301 -25.39 9.88 -10.50
N ASN A 302 -25.50 11.03 -11.17
CA ASN A 302 -24.51 11.51 -12.12
C ASN A 302 -23.70 12.67 -11.52
N ILE A 303 -22.42 12.43 -11.25
CA ILE A 303 -21.55 13.40 -10.57
C ILE A 303 -20.98 14.47 -11.50
N TRP A 304 -21.18 14.38 -12.82
CA TRP A 304 -20.68 15.37 -13.77
C TRP A 304 -21.06 16.81 -13.37
N TYR A 305 -22.30 16.97 -12.91
CA TYR A 305 -22.88 18.26 -12.54
C TYR A 305 -22.38 18.79 -11.18
N GLU A 306 -21.67 17.97 -10.41
CA GLU A 306 -21.02 18.37 -9.15
C GLU A 306 -19.59 18.89 -9.38
N LEU A 307 -19.01 18.65 -10.57
CA LEU A 307 -17.60 18.95 -10.86
C LEU A 307 -17.30 20.45 -11.01
N GLY A 308 -18.31 21.29 -11.20
CA GLY A 308 -18.15 22.74 -11.38
C GLY A 308 -17.41 23.13 -12.66
N ILE A 309 -17.54 22.32 -13.73
CA ILE A 309 -16.91 22.50 -15.06
C ILE A 309 -17.85 23.03 -16.13
#